data_AF-A0A967K1H9-F1
#
_entry.id   AF-A0A967K1H9-F1
#
_cell.length_a   1.000
_cell.length_b   1.000
_cell.length_c   1.000
_cell.angle_alpha   90.00
_cell.angle_beta   90.00
_cell.angle_gamma   90.00
#
_symmetry.space_group_name_H-M   'P 1'
#
loop_
_entity.id
_entity.type
_entity.pdbx_description
1 polymer ?
#
loop_
_entity_poly.entity_id
_entity_poly.type
_entity_poly.pdbx_seq_one_letter_code
_entity_poly.pdbx_strand_id
1 'polypeptide(L)' 'MGNNLSIELDAIDARILDLIQRDAGLSVAEVADRVGLSSSPCWRRIKRMEEQGIITKRVTLLNR' A
#
# COMPACT_ATOMS: atom_id res chain seq x y z
N MET A 1 6.14 5.77 -22.45
CA MET A 1 6.02 4.33 -22.15
C MET A 1 5.36 4.20 -20.78
N GLY A 2 4.03 4.31 -20.72
CA GLY A 2 3.27 4.10 -19.49
C GLY A 2 2.52 2.78 -19.67
N ASN A 3 2.94 1.76 -18.94
CA ASN A 3 2.47 0.40 -19.11
C ASN A 3 0.99 0.31 -18.69
N ASN A 4 0.10 0.24 -19.68
CA ASN A 4 -1.31 -0.06 -19.48
C ASN A 4 -1.44 -1.59 -19.41
N LEU A 5 -1.10 -2.17 -18.27
CA LEU A 5 -1.46 -3.54 -17.91
C LEU A 5 -2.43 -3.40 -16.74
N SER A 6 -3.68 -3.80 -16.94
CA SER A 6 -4.70 -3.86 -15.92
C SER A 6 -4.21 -4.76 -14.77
N ILE A 7 -3.64 -4.14 -13.75
CA ILE A 7 -3.21 -4.82 -12.53
C ILE A 7 -4.47 -5.14 -11.75
N GLU A 8 -4.72 -6.43 -11.57
CA GLU A 8 -5.85 -6.90 -10.77
C GLU A 8 -5.51 -6.69 -9.28
N LEU A 9 -5.91 -5.52 -8.77
CA LEU A 9 -5.93 -5.24 -7.34
C LEU A 9 -7.11 -5.99 -6.73
N ASP A 10 -6.83 -6.84 -5.74
CA ASP A 10 -7.89 -7.48 -4.99
C ASP A 10 -8.45 -6.55 -3.90
N ALA A 11 -9.52 -6.98 -3.24
CA ALA A 11 -10.16 -6.21 -2.18
C ALA A 11 -9.23 -5.93 -1.00
N ILE A 12 -8.24 -6.78 -0.73
CA ILE A 12 -7.25 -6.55 0.34
C ILE A 12 -6.27 -5.47 -0.09
N ASP A 13 -5.79 -5.51 -1.33
CA ASP A 13 -4.89 -4.48 -1.85
C ASP A 13 -5.55 -3.10 -1.80
N ALA A 14 -6.82 -3.00 -2.19
CA ALA A 14 -7.60 -1.76 -2.10
C ALA A 14 -7.70 -1.25 -0.64
N ARG A 15 -7.94 -2.14 0.32
CA ARG A 15 -7.98 -1.79 1.76
C ARG A 15 -6.62 -1.37 2.30
N ILE A 16 -5.54 -2.03 1.88
CA ILE A 16 -4.17 -1.63 2.24
C ILE A 16 -3.90 -0.21 1.73
N LEU A 17 -4.20 0.06 0.46
CA LEU A 17 -4.01 1.37 -0.16
C LEU A 17 -4.81 2.46 0.56
N ASP A 18 -6.08 2.19 0.89
CA ASP A 18 -6.93 3.12 1.65
C ASP A 18 -6.35 3.45 3.04
N LEU A 19 -5.83 2.44 3.76
CA LEU A 19 -5.21 2.64 5.07
C LEU A 19 -3.94 3.50 4.98
N ILE A 20 -3.01 3.16 4.08
CA ILE A 20 -1.72 3.86 3.98
C ILE A 20 -1.85 5.25 3.34
N GLN A 21 -2.87 5.47 2.51
CA GLN A 21 -3.15 6.78 1.92
C GLN A 21 -3.69 7.76 2.97
N ARG A 22 -4.51 7.26 3.91
CA ARG A 22 -5.01 8.04 5.04
C ARG A 22 -3.94 8.30 6.08
N ASP A 23 -3.12 7.29 6.37
CA ASP A 23 -2.04 7.38 7.34
C ASP A 23 -0.83 6.56 6.88
N ALA A 24 0.14 7.24 6.27
CA ALA A 24 1.38 6.63 5.80
C ALA A 24 2.36 6.31 6.95
N GLY A 25 2.05 6.70 8.19
CA GLY A 25 2.85 6.42 9.38
C GLY A 25 2.61 5.02 9.98
N LEU A 26 1.55 4.33 9.53
CA LEU A 26 1.25 2.97 9.99
C LEU A 26 2.39 2.01 9.66
N SER A 27 2.79 1.23 10.66
CA SER A 27 3.69 0.12 10.45
C SER A 27 3.00 -0.99 9.64
N VAL A 28 3.80 -1.81 8.96
CA VAL A 28 3.28 -2.96 8.21
C VAL A 28 2.50 -3.93 9.11
N ALA A 29 2.89 -4.06 10.39
CA ALA A 29 2.19 -4.89 11.36
C ALA A 29 0.78 -4.35 11.65
N GLU A 30 0.64 -3.03 11.85
CA GLU A 30 -0.66 -2.39 12.08
C GLU A 30 -1.56 -2.48 10.85
N VAL A 31 -1.01 -2.28 9.65
CA VAL A 31 -1.76 -2.45 8.40
C VAL A 31 -2.23 -3.90 8.27
N ALA A 32 -1.35 -4.87 8.53
CA ALA A 32 -1.65 -6.30 8.45
C ALA A 32 -2.79 -6.70 9.39
N ASP A 33 -2.73 -6.27 10.65
CA ASP A 33 -3.78 -6.52 11.65
C ASP A 33 -5.14 -5.99 11.18
N ARG A 34 -5.19 -4.75 10.69
CA ARG A 34 -6.43 -4.11 10.19
C ARG A 34 -7.03 -4.79 8.97
N VAL A 35 -6.22 -5.44 8.14
CA VAL A 35 -6.70 -6.16 6.94
C VAL A 35 -6.85 -7.68 7.14
N GLY A 36 -6.57 -8.19 8.34
CA GLY A 36 -6.69 -9.61 8.65
C GLY A 36 -5.58 -10.49 8.06
N LEU A 37 -4.36 -9.94 7.96
CA LEU A 37 -3.17 -10.63 7.48
C LEU A 37 -2.07 -10.67 8.55
N SER A 38 -1.09 -11.56 8.36
CA SER A 38 0.20 -11.43 9.06
C SER A 38 1.11 -10.42 8.35
N SER A 39 2.15 -9.96 9.04
CA SER A 39 3.03 -8.90 8.52
C SER A 39 3.75 -9.27 7.23
N SER A 40 4.19 -10.52 7.07
CA SER A 40 4.92 -10.99 5.88
C SER A 40 4.11 -10.92 4.57
N PRO A 41 2.87 -11.46 4.48
CA PRO A 41 2.04 -11.30 3.28
C PRO A 41 1.60 -9.85 3.04
N CYS A 42 1.32 -9.06 4.09
CA CYS A 42 1.01 -7.64 3.93
C CYS A 42 2.20 -6.87 3.32
N TRP A 43 3.42 -7.13 3.83
CA TRP A 43 4.65 -6.53 3.29
C TRP A 43 4.83 -6.85 1.81
N ARG A 44 4.67 -8.12 1.40
CA ARG A 44 4.82 -8.52 -0.02
C ARG A 44 3.85 -7.78 -0.93
N ARG A 45 2.60 -7.57 -0.48
CA ARG A 45 1.58 -6.83 -1.25
C ARG A 45 1.96 -5.37 -1.41
N ILE A 46 2.35 -4.70 -0.32
CA ILE A 46 2.83 -3.31 -0.34
C ILE A 46 4.04 -3.19 -1.27
N LYS A 47 5.03 -4.07 -1.12
CA LYS A 47 6.25 -4.06 -1.93
C LYS A 47 5.96 -4.24 -3.42
N ARG A 48 5.07 -5.19 -3.78
CA ARG A 48 4.62 -5.39 -5.16
C ARG A 48 3.96 -4.12 -5.73
N MET A 49 3.08 -3.47 -4.97
CA MET A 49 2.41 -2.24 -5.42
C MET A 49 3.38 -1.06 -5.58
N GLU A 50 4.45 -0.99 -4.77
CA GLU A 50 5.55 -0.03 -4.95
C GLU A 50 6.36 -0.32 -6.22
N GLU A 51 6.78 -1.57 -6.43
CA GLU A 51 7.55 -2.00 -7.60
C GLU A 51 6.78 -1.82 -8.92
N GLN A 52 5.46 -1.95 -8.86
CA GLN A 52 4.56 -1.72 -9.99
C GLN A 52 4.23 -0.23 -10.22
N GLY A 53 4.68 0.66 -9.33
CA GLY A 53 4.42 2.11 -9.43
C GLY A 53 3.02 2.54 -9.00
N ILE A 54 2.21 1.64 -8.44
CA ILE A 54 0.89 1.96 -7.86
C ILE A 54 1.08 2.86 -6.63
N ILE A 55 2.06 2.51 -5.77
CA ILE A 55 2.52 3.39 -4.70
C ILE A 55 3.74 4.15 -5.21
N THR A 56 3.53 5.41 -5.61
CA THR A 56 4.62 6.22 -6.18
C THR A 56 5.62 6.71 -5.14
N LYS A 57 5.15 7.18 -3.98
CA LYS A 57 6.00 7.70 -2.90
C LYS A 57 5.21 7.85 -1.58
N ARG A 58 5.92 7.81 -0.45
CA ARG A 58 5.43 8.29 0.85
C ARG A 58 6.06 9.65 1.14
N VAL A 59 5.26 10.63 1.56
CA VAL A 59 5.71 12.00 1.79
C VAL A 59 5.13 12.57 3.07
N THR A 60 5.88 13.43 3.73
CA THR A 60 5.38 14.27 4.83
C THR A 60 4.83 15.57 4.25
N LEU A 61 3.59 15.91 4.59
CA LEU A 61 2.97 17.19 4.22
C LEU A 61 3.25 18.23 5.31
N LEU A 62 3.82 19.37 4.93
CA LEU A 62 4.15 20.47 5.84
C LEU A 62 3.14 21.61 5.69
N ASN A 63 2.82 22.30 6.78
CA ASN A 63 1.95 23.48 6.76
C ASN A 63 2.67 24.81 7.04
N ARG A 64 4.01 24.81 7.12
CA ARG A 64 4.87 26.00 7.09
C ARG A 64 6.33 25.61 6.86
#